data_AF-A0A8K1D7T7-F1
#
_entry.id   AF-A0A8K1D7T7-F1
#
_cell.length_a   1.000
_cell.length_b   1.000
_cell.length_c   1.000
_cell.angle_alpha   90.00
_cell.angle_beta   90.00
_cell.angle_gamma   90.00
#
_symmetry.space_group_name_H-M   'P 1'
#
loop_
_entity.id
_entity.type
_entity.pdbx_description
1 polymer ?
#
loop_
_entity_poly.entity_id
_entity_poly.type
_entity_poly.pdbx_seq_one_letter_code
_entity_poly.pdbx_strand_id
1 'polypeptide(L)'
;AQIHLALLQNHSQRRMIKNIIKFIQKKMDPSEELIPVESTIVNKHFRPLCLLEKKRKPKTVFRSAPYYKRTGFTLDDVLLPGKDGKPI
;
A
#
# COMPACT_ATOMS: atom_id res chain seq x y z
N ALA A 1 -15.28 28.07 -6.23
CA ALA A 1 -13.93 28.12 -6.85
C ALA A 1 -12.86 27.35 -6.05
N GLN A 2 -12.72 27.54 -4.73
CA GLN A 2 -11.65 26.94 -3.92
C GLN A 2 -11.64 25.39 -3.87
N ILE A 3 -12.81 24.75 -3.85
CA ILE A 3 -12.92 23.27 -3.82
C ILE A 3 -12.28 22.63 -5.06
N HIS A 4 -12.49 23.23 -6.25
CA HIS A 4 -11.94 22.70 -7.50
C HIS A 4 -10.40 22.83 -7.55
N LEU A 5 -9.86 23.93 -7.04
CA LEU A 5 -8.42 24.15 -6.94
C LEU A 5 -7.76 23.16 -5.98
N ALA A 6 -8.35 22.92 -4.81
CA ALA A 6 -7.86 21.94 -3.84
C ALA A 6 -7.87 20.51 -4.41
N LEU A 7 -8.91 20.14 -5.17
CA LEU A 7 -8.96 18.83 -5.85
C LEU A 7 -7.85 18.68 -6.90
N LEU A 8 -7.59 19.72 -7.70
CA LEU A 8 -6.52 19.72 -8.69
C LEU A 8 -5.13 19.63 -8.04
N GLN A 9 -4.90 20.38 -6.96
CA GLN A 9 -3.66 20.33 -6.19
C GLN A 9 -3.43 18.94 -5.58
N ASN A 10 -4.45 18.34 -4.96
CA ASN A 10 -4.37 16.98 -4.42
C ASN A 10 -4.10 15.93 -5.50
N HIS A 11 -4.73 16.06 -6.68
CA HIS A 11 -4.49 15.16 -7.80
C HIS A 11 -3.06 15.28 -8.34
N SER A 12 -2.51 16.50 -8.43
CA SER A 12 -1.12 16.77 -8.81
C SER A 12 -0.12 16.16 -7.82
N GLN A 13 -0.33 16.37 -6.52
CA GLN A 13 0.51 15.82 -5.45
C GLN A 13 0.54 14.29 -5.47
N ARG A 14 -0.64 13.65 -5.63
CA ARG A 14 -0.75 12.20 -5.74
C ARG A 14 0.04 11.65 -6.93
N ARG A 15 0.00 12.34 -8.08
CA ARG A 15 0.73 11.95 -9.29
C ARG A 15 2.24 12.05 -9.09
N MET A 16 2.72 13.13 -8.46
CA MET A 16 4.13 13.33 -8.16
C MET A 16 4.68 12.20 -7.27
N ILE A 17 3.99 11.91 -6.16
CA ILE A 17 4.40 10.87 -5.21
C ILE A 17 4.45 9.49 -5.89
N LYS A 18 3.44 9.17 -6.71
CA LYS A 18 3.41 7.90 -7.46
C LYS A 18 4.62 7.74 -8.38
N ASN A 19 5.05 8.81 -9.03
CA ASN A 19 6.21 8.78 -9.92
C ASN A 19 7.53 8.61 -9.14
N ILE A 20 7.67 9.28 -7.99
CA ILE A 20 8.85 9.15 -7.12
C ILE A 20 8.98 7.71 -6.59
N ILE A 21 7.89 7.13 -6.09
CA ILE A 21 7.89 5.74 -5.58
C ILE A 21 8.29 4.76 -6.69
N LYS A 22 7.75 4.92 -7.91
CA LYS A 22 8.15 4.10 -9.06
C LYS A 22 9.62 4.26 -9.44
N PHE A 23 10.14 5.48 -9.37
CA PHE A 23 11.55 5.73 -9.67
C PHE A 23 12.46 5.03 -8.65
N ILE A 24 12.13 5.11 -7.36
CA ILE A 24 12.87 4.44 -6.28
C ILE A 24 12.79 2.91 -6.46
N GLN A 25 11.59 2.37 -6.71
CA GLN A 25 11.38 0.94 -6.97
C GLN A 25 12.29 0.45 -8.10
N LYS A 26 12.29 1.12 -9.26
CA LYS A 26 13.13 0.75 -10.40
C LYS A 26 14.63 0.77 -10.10
N LYS A 27 15.07 1.59 -9.15
CA LYS A 27 16.48 1.71 -8.74
C LYS A 27 16.88 0.68 -7.68
N MET A 28 16.00 0.37 -6.73
CA MET A 28 16.30 -0.50 -5.59
C MET A 28 15.93 -1.96 -5.84
N ASP A 29 14.93 -2.21 -6.67
CA ASP A 29 14.38 -3.54 -6.93
C ASP A 29 14.08 -3.70 -8.43
N PRO A 30 15.10 -4.03 -9.24
CA PRO A 30 14.94 -4.25 -10.67
C PRO A 30 14.14 -5.53 -10.99
N SER A 31 13.96 -6.43 -10.01
CA SER A 31 13.13 -7.65 -10.11
C SER A 31 11.62 -7.39 -9.95
N GLU A 32 11.22 -6.16 -9.59
CA GLU A 32 9.83 -5.75 -9.40
C GLU A 32 9.03 -6.57 -8.36
N GLU A 33 9.71 -7.11 -7.34
CA GLU A 33 9.07 -7.79 -6.20
C GLU A 33 8.39 -6.82 -5.23
N LEU A 34 8.97 -5.63 -5.07
CA LEU A 34 8.42 -4.54 -4.29
C LEU A 34 7.16 -4.00 -4.96
N ILE A 35 6.10 -3.83 -4.18
CA ILE A 35 4.82 -3.32 -4.69
C ILE A 35 4.66 -1.87 -4.25
N PRO A 36 4.57 -0.92 -5.19
CA PRO A 36 4.52 0.49 -4.85
C PRO A 36 3.17 0.84 -4.20
N VAL A 37 3.21 1.50 -3.05
CA VAL A 37 2.02 1.99 -2.36
C VAL A 37 1.46 3.20 -3.12
N GLU A 38 0.20 3.13 -3.58
CA GLU A 38 -0.39 4.16 -4.44
C GLU A 38 -0.82 5.46 -3.70
N SER A 39 -0.79 5.48 -2.36
CA SER A 39 -1.26 6.61 -1.57
C SER A 39 -0.58 6.70 -0.19
N THR A 40 -0.14 7.89 0.16
CA THR A 40 0.46 8.21 1.47
C THR A 40 -0.51 8.07 2.63
N ILE A 41 -1.81 8.29 2.40
CA ILE A 41 -2.86 8.11 3.43
C ILE A 41 -2.93 6.64 3.87
N VAL A 42 -2.68 5.72 2.94
CA VAL A 42 -2.75 4.29 3.21
C VAL A 42 -1.43 3.75 3.80
N ASN A 43 -0.36 4.55 3.84
CA ASN A 43 0.97 4.11 4.30
C ASN A 43 0.97 3.58 5.75
N LYS A 44 0.09 4.12 6.63
CA LYS A 44 -0.04 3.61 8.00
C LYS A 44 -0.47 2.14 8.07
N HIS A 45 -1.14 1.64 7.04
CA HIS A 45 -1.69 0.28 6.97
C HIS A 45 -0.82 -0.69 6.14
N PHE A 46 0.32 -0.24 5.64
CA PHE A 46 1.33 -1.07 4.96
C PHE A 46 2.61 -1.15 5.81
N ARG A 47 2.47 -1.02 7.14
CA ARG A 47 3.57 -1.24 8.07
C ARG A 47 3.88 -2.73 8.19
N PRO A 48 5.08 -3.09 8.65
CA PRO A 48 5.39 -4.47 9.01
C PRO A 48 4.30 -5.06 9.90
N LEU A 49 3.99 -6.34 9.71
CA LEU A 49 2.97 -7.10 10.45
C LEU A 49 1.51 -6.68 10.21
N CYS A 50 1.22 -5.68 9.38
CA CYS A 50 -0.16 -5.43 8.95
C CYS A 50 -0.66 -6.52 7.99
N LEU A 51 -1.88 -6.99 8.20
CA LEU A 51 -2.50 -8.00 7.35
C LEU A 51 -3.20 -7.35 6.15
N LEU A 52 -2.98 -7.93 4.96
CA LEU A 52 -3.48 -7.42 3.70
C LEU A 52 -4.25 -8.50 2.94
N GLU A 53 -5.39 -8.12 2.38
CA GLU A 53 -6.17 -8.99 1.51
C GLU A 53 -5.75 -8.78 0.06
N LYS A 54 -5.22 -9.81 -0.59
CA LYS A 54 -4.93 -9.76 -2.03
C LYS A 54 -6.23 -9.71 -2.81
N LYS A 55 -6.52 -8.59 -3.47
CA LYS A 55 -7.65 -8.54 -4.39
C LYS A 55 -7.38 -9.45 -5.57
N ARG A 56 -8.30 -10.38 -5.83
CA ARG A 56 -8.31 -11.16 -7.07
C ARG A 56 -8.34 -10.18 -8.23
N LYS A 57 -7.35 -10.27 -9.11
CA LYS A 57 -7.28 -9.42 -10.29
C LYS A 57 -8.54 -9.69 -11.15
N PRO A 58 -9.21 -8.67 -11.68
CA PRO A 58 -9.93 -8.86 -12.92
C PRO A 58 -8.96 -9.47 -13.93
N LYS A 59 -9.41 -10.39 -14.80
CA LYS A 59 -8.59 -10.97 -15.89
C LYS A 59 -8.24 -9.93 -16.97
N THR A 60 -7.81 -8.73 -16.58
CA THR A 60 -7.40 -7.67 -17.50
C THR A 60 -5.88 -7.68 -17.60
N VAL A 61 -5.41 -7.91 -18.83
CA VAL A 61 -4.00 -8.05 -19.21
C VAL A 61 -3.15 -6.82 -18.81
N PHE A 62 -3.80 -5.66 -18.63
CA PHE A 62 -3.14 -4.36 -18.47
C PHE A 62 -2.70 -4.00 -17.03
N ARG A 63 -2.84 -4.90 -16.04
CA ARG A 63 -2.25 -4.71 -14.68
C ARG A 63 -1.55 -5.98 -14.19
N SER A 64 -0.25 -6.05 -14.45
CA SER A 64 0.63 -7.15 -14.04
C SER A 64 0.89 -7.21 -12.52
N ALA A 65 0.79 -6.10 -11.79
CA ALA A 65 1.03 -6.09 -10.35
C ALA A 65 -0.23 -6.50 -9.55
N PRO A 66 -0.11 -7.38 -8.52
CA PRO A 66 -1.21 -7.67 -7.61
C PRO A 66 -1.59 -6.43 -6.77
N TYR A 67 -2.88 -6.27 -6.47
CA TYR A 67 -3.39 -5.18 -5.64
C TYR A 67 -3.81 -5.73 -4.28
N TYR A 68 -3.45 -5.01 -3.21
CA TYR A 68 -3.75 -5.39 -1.83
C TYR A 68 -4.69 -4.38 -1.20
N LYS A 69 -5.71 -4.89 -0.49
CA LYS A 69 -6.64 -4.10 0.31
C LYS A 69 -6.26 -4.23 1.77
N ARG A 70 -6.30 -3.10 2.50
CA ARG A 70 -6.13 -3.10 3.96
C ARG A 70 -7.25 -3.89 4.64
N THR A 71 -6.90 -4.67 5.65
CA THR A 71 -7.86 -5.38 6.51
C THR A 71 -8.15 -4.60 7.78
N GLY A 72 -7.19 -3.81 8.26
CA GLY A 72 -7.27 -3.09 9.54
C GLY A 72 -6.72 -3.87 10.72
N PHE A 73 -6.32 -5.13 10.51
CA PHE A 73 -5.71 -5.99 11.53
C PHE A 73 -4.19 -6.05 11.37
N THR A 74 -3.49 -6.19 12.50
CA THR A 74 -2.09 -6.60 12.57
C THR A 74 -1.99 -8.08 12.90
N LEU A 75 -0.77 -8.63 12.84
CA LEU A 75 -0.49 -9.99 13.25
C LEU A 75 -0.84 -10.21 14.73
N ASP A 76 -0.53 -9.22 15.58
CA ASP A 76 -0.82 -9.25 17.03
C ASP A 76 -2.32 -9.39 17.32
N ASP A 77 -3.18 -8.84 16.46
CA ASP A 77 -4.64 -8.91 16.63
C ASP A 77 -5.20 -10.32 16.41
N VAL A 78 -4.49 -11.17 15.66
CA VAL A 78 -4.98 -12.51 15.24
C VAL A 78 -4.25 -13.66 15.93
N LEU A 79 -3.07 -13.41 16.49
CA LEU A 79 -2.33 -14.43 17.21
C LEU A 79 -2.84 -14.58 18.64
N LEU A 80 -2.94 -15.83 19.10
CA LEU A 80 -3.12 -16.09 20.52
C LEU A 80 -1.84 -15.64 21.26
N PRO A 81 -1.96 -15.06 22.46
CA PRO A 81 -0.79 -14.68 23.24
C PRO A 81 0.10 -15.91 23.50
N GLY A 82 1.42 -15.70 23.47
CA GLY A 82 2.41 -16.71 23.82
C GLY A 82 2.22 -17.23 25.25
N LYS A 83 2.94 -18.29 25.62
CA LYS A 83 2.88 -18.88 26.98
C LYS A 83 3.21 -17.87 28.09
N ASP A 84 3.87 -16.78 27.75
CA ASP A 84 4.26 -15.64 28.57
C ASP A 84 3.22 -14.49 28.56
N GLY A 85 2.05 -14.69 27.94
CA GLY A 85 0.94 -13.73 27.94
C GLY A 85 1.16 -12.52 27.03
N LYS A 86 2.23 -12.51 26.22
CA LYS A 86 2.54 -11.43 25.29
C LYS A 86 2.15 -11.80 23.86
N PRO A 87 1.66 -10.84 23.06
CA PRO A 87 1.61 -11.00 21.61
C PRO A 87 3.05 -11.26 21.09
N ILE A 88 3.19 -12.19 20.14
CA ILE A 88 4.47 -12.58 19.55
C ILE A 88 4.91 -11.56 18.51
#